data_AF-A0A8E0RT91-F1
#
_entry.id   AF-A0A8E0RT91-F1
#
_cell.length_a   1.000
_cell.length_b   1.000
_cell.length_c   1.000
_cell.angle_alpha   90.00
_cell.angle_beta   90.00
_cell.angle_gamma   90.00
#
_symmetry.space_group_name_H-M   'P 1'
#
loop_
_entity.id
_entity.type
_entity.pdbx_description
1 polymer ?
#
loop_
_entity_poly.entity_id
_entity_poly.type
_entity_poly.pdbx_seq_one_letter_code
_entity_poly.pdbx_strand_id
1 'polypeptide(L)'
;MLSSKAGGCGLNLIGANRLVMFDPDWNPANDEQAMARVWRDGQKKECFIYRLISTGTIEEKMLQRQAHKKALSSCVVDQQEEVERHFSLGDLRELFSFHSETVSDTHDRFKCRRCVNMVQVKPPPDDSDCNCDFSMWNHCYGKKHLRDIVLKSAWETNSISFVFWHYSHEEQRTTV
;
A
#
# COMPACT_ATOMS: atom_id res chain seq x y z
N MET A 1 3.37 12.98 16.72
CA MET A 1 3.36 11.55 16.37
C MET A 1 2.28 10.88 17.22
N LEU A 2 1.47 10.01 16.64
CA LEU A 2 0.40 9.28 17.33
C LEU A 2 0.55 7.80 16.99
N SER A 3 0.30 6.91 17.93
CA SER A 3 0.17 5.48 17.63
C SER A 3 -1.07 5.25 16.76
N SER A 4 -1.02 4.30 15.82
CA SER A 4 -2.16 3.91 14.99
C SER A 4 -3.40 3.54 15.83
N LYS A 5 -3.18 2.88 16.97
CA LYS A 5 -4.22 2.46 17.92
C LYS A 5 -4.67 3.57 18.87
N ALA A 6 -3.85 4.62 19.03
CA ALA A 6 -4.23 5.80 19.81
C ALA A 6 -5.10 6.72 18.94
N GLY A 7 -6.41 6.72 19.19
CA GLY A 7 -7.38 7.54 18.45
C GLY A 7 -8.69 6.82 18.13
N GLY A 8 -9.19 6.01 19.08
CA GLY A 8 -10.51 5.39 18.97
C GLY A 8 -11.58 6.43 18.64
N CYS A 9 -12.34 6.13 17.59
CA CYS A 9 -13.50 6.85 17.03
C CYS A 9 -13.46 8.40 17.10
N GLY A 10 -13.12 9.04 15.98
CA GLY A 10 -13.48 10.44 15.71
C GLY A 10 -12.34 11.46 15.70
N LEU A 11 -11.08 11.03 15.83
CA LEU A 11 -9.94 11.94 15.71
C LEU A 11 -9.84 12.49 14.28
N ASN A 12 -9.93 13.82 14.14
CA ASN A 12 -9.84 14.51 12.85
C ASN A 12 -8.52 15.30 12.76
N LEU A 13 -7.70 14.99 11.77
CA LEU A 13 -6.37 15.57 11.53
C LEU A 13 -6.28 16.28 10.15
N ILE A 14 -7.39 16.83 9.64
CA ILE A 14 -7.45 17.57 8.36
C ILE A 14 -6.50 18.78 8.24
N GLY A 15 -5.88 19.22 9.34
CA GLY A 15 -4.80 20.20 9.30
C GLY A 15 -3.51 19.67 8.66
N ALA A 16 -3.31 18.34 8.70
CA ALA A 16 -2.25 17.65 7.99
C ALA A 16 -2.73 17.22 6.60
N ASN A 17 -1.80 17.08 5.66
CA ASN A 17 -2.07 16.57 4.31
C ASN A 17 -1.04 15.51 3.86
N ARG A 18 -0.11 15.13 4.74
CA ARG A 18 0.85 14.06 4.49
C ARG A 18 0.88 13.15 5.72
N LEU A 19 0.62 11.86 5.54
CA LEU A 19 0.60 10.85 6.59
C LEU A 19 1.69 9.81 6.29
N VAL A 20 2.58 9.57 7.24
CA VAL A 20 3.58 8.49 7.16
C VAL A 20 3.16 7.40 8.14
N MET A 21 2.87 6.23 7.60
CA MET A 21 2.68 4.99 8.34
C MET A 21 4.01 4.27 8.37
N PHE A 22 4.61 4.24 9.57
CA PHE A 22 5.98 3.80 9.74
C PHE A 22 6.11 2.28 9.71
N ASP A 23 5.15 1.59 10.31
CA ASP A 23 5.08 0.15 10.45
C ASP A 23 3.67 -0.37 10.08
N PRO A 24 3.54 -1.51 9.38
CA PRO A 24 2.24 -2.10 9.08
C PRO A 24 1.67 -2.85 10.29
N ASP A 25 0.35 -2.78 10.53
CA ASP A 25 -0.32 -3.61 11.55
C ASP A 25 -0.84 -4.93 10.95
N TRP A 26 -0.84 -6.04 11.70
CA TRP A 26 -1.38 -7.32 11.22
C TRP A 26 -2.87 -7.27 10.84
N ASN A 27 -3.62 -6.32 11.40
CA ASN A 27 -5.01 -6.04 11.08
C ASN A 27 -5.10 -4.84 10.11
N PRO A 28 -5.47 -5.05 8.83
CA PRO A 28 -5.58 -3.96 7.86
C PRO A 28 -6.56 -2.85 8.27
N ALA A 29 -7.56 -3.14 9.10
CA ALA A 29 -8.53 -2.15 9.54
C ALA A 29 -7.90 -1.05 10.43
N ASN A 30 -6.84 -1.38 11.18
CA ASN A 30 -6.13 -0.39 12.00
C ASN A 30 -5.41 0.64 11.12
N ASP A 31 -4.78 0.16 10.05
CA ASP A 31 -4.11 0.97 9.04
C ASP A 31 -5.11 1.89 8.32
N GLU A 32 -6.23 1.33 7.88
CA GLU A 32 -7.31 2.09 7.22
C GLU A 32 -7.91 3.17 8.13
N GLN A 33 -8.16 2.83 9.40
CA GLN A 33 -8.67 3.80 10.36
C GLN A 33 -7.69 4.95 10.59
N ALA A 34 -6.38 4.69 10.60
CA ALA A 34 -5.37 5.74 10.73
C ALA A 34 -5.34 6.66 9.50
N MET A 35 -5.43 6.09 8.29
CA MET A 35 -5.52 6.85 7.02
C MET A 35 -6.75 7.77 6.97
N ALA A 36 -7.91 7.27 7.42
CA ALA A 36 -9.17 7.99 7.46
C ALA A 36 -9.22 9.17 8.45
N ARG A 37 -8.14 9.43 9.21
CA ARG A 37 -8.02 10.61 10.08
C ARG A 37 -7.55 11.85 9.31
N VAL A 38 -6.85 11.66 8.19
CA VAL A 38 -6.25 12.74 7.39
C VAL A 38 -7.02 12.97 6.09
N TRP A 39 -7.37 11.88 5.39
CA TRP A 39 -8.24 11.93 4.22
C TRP A 39 -9.70 11.74 4.66
N ARG A 40 -10.37 12.85 4.95
CA ARG A 40 -11.74 12.91 5.46
C ARG A 40 -12.39 14.25 5.11
N ASP A 41 -13.71 14.32 5.20
CA ASP A 41 -14.50 15.55 5.10
C ASP A 41 -13.86 16.72 5.86
N GLY A 42 -13.74 17.85 5.16
CA GLY A 42 -13.07 19.05 5.65
C GLY A 42 -11.61 19.20 5.21
N GLN A 43 -11.01 18.16 4.62
CA GLN A 43 -9.72 18.28 3.95
C GLN A 43 -9.82 19.21 2.72
N LYS A 44 -8.86 20.13 2.59
CA LYS A 44 -8.82 21.12 1.50
C LYS A 44 -7.58 21.01 0.62
N LYS A 45 -6.62 20.16 0.99
CA LYS A 45 -5.36 19.96 0.28
C LYS A 45 -5.29 18.55 -0.26
N GLU A 46 -4.51 18.36 -1.32
CA GLU A 46 -4.11 17.04 -1.79
C GLU A 46 -3.42 16.28 -0.64
N CYS A 47 -3.88 15.05 -0.40
CA CYS A 47 -3.39 14.18 0.65
C CYS A 47 -2.41 13.14 0.10
N PHE A 48 -1.29 12.97 0.79
CA PHE A 48 -0.31 11.93 0.50
C PHE A 48 -0.23 10.96 1.67
N ILE A 49 -0.37 9.67 1.38
CA ILE A 49 -0.27 8.62 2.38
C ILE A 49 0.89 7.72 2.01
N TYR A 50 1.86 7.60 2.91
CA TYR A 50 3.04 6.75 2.75
C TYR A 50 2.93 5.56 3.68
N ARG A 51 3.19 4.38 3.14
CA ARG A 51 3.34 3.15 3.91
C ARG A 51 4.76 2.68 3.71
N LEU A 52 5.57 2.77 4.76
CA LEU A 52 6.96 2.34 4.71
C LEU A 52 6.99 0.83 5.01
N ILE A 53 7.69 0.09 4.16
CA ILE A 53 7.77 -1.37 4.23
C ILE A 53 9.21 -1.76 3.91
N SER A 54 9.84 -2.49 4.81
CA SER A 54 11.21 -2.99 4.62
C SER A 54 11.22 -4.16 3.63
N THR A 55 11.87 -3.96 2.49
CA THR A 55 11.95 -4.93 1.37
C THR A 55 12.49 -6.28 1.79
N GLY A 56 11.82 -7.35 1.36
CA GLY A 56 12.24 -8.73 1.59
C GLY A 56 12.15 -9.19 3.03
N THR A 57 11.59 -8.39 3.94
CA THR A 57 11.46 -8.70 5.37
C THR A 57 10.05 -9.18 5.74
N ILE A 58 9.84 -9.47 7.03
CA ILE A 58 8.53 -9.78 7.61
C ILE A 58 7.48 -8.69 7.35
N GLU A 59 7.86 -7.40 7.29
CA GLU A 59 6.92 -6.30 7.03
C GLU A 59 6.25 -6.43 5.66
N GLU A 60 7.01 -6.88 4.66
CA GLU A 60 6.49 -7.12 3.31
C GLU A 60 5.55 -8.35 3.29
N LYS A 61 5.85 -9.39 4.08
CA LYS A 61 4.94 -10.53 4.28
C LYS A 61 3.65 -10.11 5.03
N MET A 62 3.75 -9.18 5.98
CA MET A 62 2.59 -8.60 6.67
C MET A 62 1.69 -7.84 5.69
N LEU A 63 2.28 -7.02 4.82
CA LEU A 63 1.55 -6.31 3.76
C LEU A 63 0.79 -7.28 2.83
N GLN A 64 1.45 -8.36 2.40
CA GLN A 64 0.83 -9.39 1.57
C GLN A 64 -0.35 -10.07 2.27
N ARG A 65 -0.22 -10.36 3.58
CA ARG A 65 -1.30 -10.94 4.37
C ARG A 65 -2.45 -9.98 4.57
N GLN A 66 -2.19 -8.68 4.73
CA GLN A 66 -3.24 -7.67 4.75
C GLN A 66 -4.01 -7.66 3.41
N ALA A 67 -3.30 -7.65 2.27
CA ALA A 67 -3.93 -7.69 0.95
C ALA A 67 -4.78 -8.96 0.78
N HIS A 68 -4.26 -10.12 1.17
CA HIS A 68 -5.01 -11.38 1.14
C HIS A 68 -6.25 -11.34 2.04
N LYS A 69 -6.16 -10.80 3.28
CA LYS A 69 -7.30 -10.63 4.18
C LYS A 69 -8.37 -9.70 3.59
N LYS A 70 -7.97 -8.60 2.94
CA LYS A 70 -8.90 -7.68 2.29
C LYS A 70 -9.61 -8.37 1.12
N ALA A 71 -8.87 -9.09 0.28
CA ALA A 71 -9.43 -9.86 -0.84
C ALA A 71 -10.45 -10.90 -0.35
N LEU A 72 -10.10 -11.68 0.68
CA LEU A 72 -11.03 -12.64 1.29
C LEU A 72 -12.25 -11.97 1.92
N SER A 73 -12.07 -10.87 2.66
CA SER A 73 -13.18 -10.14 3.28
C SER A 73 -14.16 -9.61 2.23
N SER A 74 -13.68 -9.22 1.05
CA SER A 74 -14.54 -8.82 -0.06
C SER A 74 -15.36 -10.00 -0.61
N CYS A 75 -14.82 -11.23 -0.58
CA CYS A 75 -15.53 -12.43 -1.06
C CYS A 75 -16.47 -13.04 0.00
N VAL A 76 -16.13 -12.96 1.29
CA VAL A 76 -16.91 -13.58 2.39
C VAL A 76 -18.22 -12.82 2.68
N VAL A 77 -18.29 -11.52 2.34
CA VAL A 77 -19.57 -10.80 2.34
C VAL A 77 -20.57 -11.44 1.35
N ASP A 78 -20.08 -12.13 0.32
CA ASP A 78 -20.91 -12.83 -0.67
C ASP A 78 -21.17 -14.32 -0.35
N GLN A 79 -20.34 -14.98 0.47
CA GLN A 79 -20.52 -16.39 0.84
C GLN A 79 -20.11 -16.70 2.30
N GLN A 80 -21.07 -17.20 3.08
CA GLN A 80 -20.88 -17.72 4.44
C GLN A 80 -20.17 -19.07 4.42
N GLU A 81 -18.85 -19.09 4.22
CA GLU A 81 -18.03 -20.29 4.51
C GLU A 81 -16.98 -19.98 5.58
N GLU A 82 -16.95 -20.83 6.60
CA GLU A 82 -15.98 -20.77 7.70
C GLU A 82 -14.57 -20.96 7.15
N VAL A 83 -13.76 -19.90 7.19
CA VAL A 83 -12.35 -19.95 6.79
C VAL A 83 -11.56 -20.70 7.87
N GLU A 84 -11.40 -22.02 7.69
CA GLU A 84 -10.49 -22.84 8.50
C GLU A 84 -9.07 -22.28 8.41
N ARG A 85 -8.55 -21.86 9.57
CA ARG A 85 -7.25 -21.21 9.71
C ARG A 85 -6.14 -22.26 9.84
N HIS A 86 -5.59 -22.72 8.73
CA HIS A 86 -4.38 -23.54 8.78
C HIS A 86 -3.22 -22.83 8.10
N PHE A 87 -2.31 -22.28 8.92
CA PHE A 87 -0.96 -21.95 8.47
C PHE A 87 -0.25 -23.28 8.18
N SER A 88 0.30 -23.45 6.97
CA SER A 88 1.23 -24.54 6.75
C SER A 88 2.58 -24.22 7.41
N LEU A 89 3.37 -25.24 7.72
CA LEU A 89 4.76 -25.05 8.16
C LEU A 89 5.59 -24.29 7.11
N GLY A 90 5.24 -24.42 5.83
CA GLY A 90 5.84 -23.64 4.75
C GLY A 90 5.54 -22.14 4.88
N ASP A 91 4.29 -21.78 5.16
CA ASP A 91 3.88 -20.37 5.33
C ASP A 91 4.54 -19.71 6.54
N LEU A 92 4.78 -20.48 7.61
CA LEU A 92 5.52 -20.03 8.78
C LEU A 92 6.99 -19.80 8.45
N ARG A 93 7.64 -20.72 7.74
CA ARG A 93 9.03 -20.53 7.32
C ARG A 93 9.19 -19.32 6.42
N GLU A 94 8.27 -19.15 5.46
CA GLU A 94 8.26 -18.04 4.52
C GLU A 94 8.09 -16.68 5.23
N LEU A 95 7.33 -16.66 6.34
CA LEU A 95 7.11 -15.45 7.13
C LEU A 95 8.39 -14.89 7.76
N PHE A 96 9.33 -15.76 8.11
CA PHE A 96 10.61 -15.41 8.73
C PHE A 96 11.79 -15.49 7.75
N SER A 97 11.51 -15.61 6.45
CA SER A 97 12.53 -15.62 5.41
C SER A 97 12.88 -14.20 4.98
N PHE A 98 14.18 -13.92 4.84
CA PHE A 98 14.68 -12.64 4.34
C PHE A 98 15.19 -12.79 2.89
N HIS A 99 14.73 -11.91 2.02
CA HIS A 99 15.14 -11.86 0.61
C HIS A 99 15.91 -10.58 0.33
N SER A 100 17.25 -10.65 0.28
CA SER A 100 18.11 -9.46 0.12
C SER A 100 18.23 -8.93 -1.30
N GLU A 101 17.93 -9.75 -2.31
CA GLU A 101 18.16 -9.42 -3.73
C GLU A 101 16.89 -8.91 -4.44
N THR A 102 15.73 -9.02 -3.80
CA THR A 102 14.48 -8.50 -4.38
C THR A 102 14.40 -6.98 -4.20
N VAL A 103 13.77 -6.32 -5.17
CA VAL A 103 13.35 -4.92 -5.00
C VAL A 103 11.98 -4.81 -4.33
N SER A 104 11.16 -5.86 -4.42
CA SER A 104 9.89 -6.02 -3.70
C SER A 104 9.43 -7.47 -3.84
N ASP A 105 9.46 -8.20 -2.73
CA ASP A 105 8.94 -9.58 -2.66
C ASP A 105 7.45 -9.64 -3.02
N THR A 106 6.71 -8.58 -2.70
CA THR A 106 5.28 -8.44 -3.06
C THR A 106 5.11 -8.38 -4.57
N HIS A 107 5.92 -7.58 -5.26
CA HIS A 107 5.86 -7.51 -6.72
C HIS A 107 6.23 -8.84 -7.38
N ASP A 108 7.27 -9.51 -6.88
CA ASP A 108 7.75 -10.79 -7.42
C ASP A 108 6.66 -11.88 -7.36
N ARG A 109 5.89 -11.90 -6.27
CA ARG A 109 4.77 -12.84 -6.09
C ARG A 109 3.64 -12.66 -7.11
N PHE A 110 3.40 -11.43 -7.58
CA PHE A 110 2.35 -11.17 -8.58
C PHE A 110 2.66 -11.77 -9.95
N LYS A 111 3.94 -12.05 -10.26
CA LYS A 111 4.38 -12.41 -11.61
C LYS A 111 3.82 -11.42 -12.64
N CYS A 112 4.00 -10.13 -12.36
CA CYS A 112 3.35 -9.03 -13.07
C CYS A 112 3.65 -9.06 -14.57
N ARG A 113 2.59 -9.06 -15.40
CA ARG A 113 2.69 -9.02 -16.87
C ARG A 113 2.77 -7.59 -17.43
N ARG A 114 2.67 -6.58 -16.56
CA ARG A 114 2.73 -5.16 -16.91
C ARG A 114 4.13 -4.56 -16.74
N CYS A 115 5.05 -5.28 -16.10
CA CYS A 115 6.43 -4.87 -15.86
C CYS A 115 7.38 -5.79 -16.63
N VAL A 116 8.30 -5.21 -17.40
CA VAL A 116 9.34 -5.93 -18.15
C VAL A 116 10.67 -5.22 -17.93
N ASN A 117 11.72 -5.97 -17.61
CA ASN A 117 13.07 -5.43 -17.34
C ASN A 117 13.06 -4.24 -16.35
N MET A 118 12.33 -4.38 -15.24
CA MET A 118 12.24 -3.34 -14.20
C MET A 118 11.62 -2.02 -14.69
N VAL A 119 10.77 -2.08 -15.72
CA VAL A 119 10.00 -0.94 -16.22
C VAL A 119 8.55 -1.35 -16.39
N GLN A 120 7.64 -0.55 -15.86
CA GLN A 120 6.21 -0.71 -16.13
C GLN A 120 5.94 -0.29 -17.59
N VAL A 121 5.60 -1.27 -18.43
CA VAL A 121 5.32 -1.08 -19.87
C VAL A 121 3.83 -0.89 -20.16
N LYS A 122 2.95 -1.35 -19.26
CA LYS A 122 1.50 -1.18 -19.38
C LYS A 122 0.94 -0.48 -18.13
N PRO A 123 0.07 0.53 -18.30
CA PRO A 123 -0.57 1.19 -17.16
C PRO A 123 -1.49 0.21 -16.41
N PRO A 124 -1.89 0.54 -15.17
CA PRO A 124 -2.99 -0.16 -14.51
C PRO A 124 -4.32 0.04 -15.27
N PRO A 125 -5.37 -0.75 -14.95
CA PRO A 125 -6.71 -0.53 -15.49
C PRO A 125 -7.24 0.89 -15.18
N ASP A 126 -8.00 1.48 -16.11
CA ASP A 126 -8.49 2.87 -15.97
C ASP A 126 -9.50 3.05 -14.82
N ASP A 127 -10.17 1.97 -14.42
CA ASP A 127 -11.16 1.91 -13.35
C ASP A 127 -10.55 1.55 -11.99
N SER A 128 -9.23 1.37 -11.88
CA SER A 128 -8.59 1.04 -10.62
C SER A 128 -8.42 2.26 -9.73
N ASP A 129 -8.47 2.06 -8.41
CA ASP A 129 -8.31 3.11 -7.39
C ASP A 129 -7.39 2.68 -6.23
N CYS A 130 -7.28 3.53 -5.20
CA CYS A 130 -6.54 3.24 -3.97
C CYS A 130 -7.10 2.08 -3.13
N ASN A 131 -8.27 1.52 -3.46
CA ASN A 131 -8.85 0.36 -2.77
C ASN A 131 -8.56 -0.94 -3.52
N CYS A 132 -8.15 -0.88 -4.79
CA CYS A 132 -7.73 -2.05 -5.56
C CYS A 132 -6.46 -2.70 -4.99
N ASP A 133 -6.24 -3.96 -5.37
CA ASP A 133 -5.03 -4.72 -5.03
C ASP A 133 -3.76 -4.05 -5.62
N PHE A 134 -2.61 -4.23 -4.96
CA PHE A 134 -1.34 -3.64 -5.41
C PHE A 134 -0.92 -4.11 -6.81
N SER A 135 -1.38 -5.27 -7.28
CA SER A 135 -1.21 -5.73 -8.66
C SER A 135 -1.93 -4.85 -9.69
N MET A 136 -2.90 -4.02 -9.27
CA MET A 136 -3.64 -3.05 -10.08
C MET A 136 -3.16 -1.60 -9.86
N TRP A 137 -2.11 -1.39 -9.07
CA TRP A 137 -1.51 -0.06 -8.86
C TRP A 137 -0.42 0.24 -9.89
N ASN A 138 0.08 1.48 -9.89
CA ASN A 138 1.29 1.82 -10.63
C ASN A 138 2.52 1.22 -9.95
N HIS A 139 3.47 0.74 -10.76
CA HIS A 139 4.65 0.02 -10.31
C HIS A 139 5.89 0.82 -10.72
N CYS A 140 6.70 1.23 -9.76
CA CYS A 140 7.84 2.09 -10.01
C CYS A 140 9.12 1.50 -9.43
N TYR A 141 10.10 1.32 -10.32
CA TYR A 141 11.48 0.95 -10.00
C TYR A 141 12.42 2.18 -9.98
N GLY A 142 11.86 3.38 -10.10
CA GLY A 142 12.60 4.62 -10.15
C GLY A 142 11.68 5.85 -10.01
N LYS A 143 12.30 7.01 -9.79
CA LYS A 143 11.60 8.27 -9.50
C LYS A 143 10.86 8.92 -10.68
N LYS A 144 11.11 8.49 -11.92
CA LYS A 144 10.66 9.17 -13.15
C LYS A 144 9.13 9.35 -13.21
N HIS A 145 8.39 8.31 -12.86
CA HIS A 145 6.93 8.25 -13.02
C HIS A 145 6.16 8.61 -11.75
N LEU A 146 6.85 8.96 -10.67
CA LEU A 146 6.19 9.44 -9.45
C LEU A 146 5.58 10.83 -9.70
N ARG A 147 4.46 11.15 -9.05
CA ARG A 147 3.89 12.51 -9.06
C ARG A 147 4.42 13.36 -7.91
N ASP A 148 4.56 12.75 -6.73
CA ASP A 148 4.98 13.44 -5.51
C ASP A 148 6.46 13.83 -5.52
N ILE A 149 6.72 15.14 -5.43
CA ILE A 149 8.06 15.73 -5.42
C ILE A 149 8.84 15.29 -4.17
N VAL A 150 8.18 15.17 -3.01
CA VAL A 150 8.85 14.77 -1.77
C VAL A 150 9.36 13.34 -1.87
N LEU A 151 8.53 12.42 -2.37
CA LEU A 151 8.94 11.04 -2.62
C LEU A 151 10.04 10.93 -3.68
N LYS A 152 10.01 11.77 -4.73
CA LYS A 152 11.10 11.83 -5.73
C LYS A 152 12.43 12.22 -5.10
N SER A 153 12.44 13.24 -4.25
CA SER A 153 13.65 13.67 -3.54
C SER A 153 14.13 12.60 -2.56
N ALA A 154 13.21 11.94 -1.85
CA ALA A 154 13.55 10.83 -0.96
C ALA A 154 14.17 9.64 -1.71
N TRP A 155 13.80 9.40 -2.98
CA TRP A 155 14.44 8.37 -3.80
C TRP A 155 15.95 8.59 -3.98
N GLU A 156 16.42 9.84 -3.95
CA GLU A 156 17.83 10.17 -4.16
C GLU A 156 18.74 9.70 -3.02
N THR A 157 18.17 9.32 -1.87
CA THR A 157 18.94 8.77 -0.74
C THR A 157 19.34 7.30 -0.94
N ASN A 158 18.92 6.66 -2.04
CA ASN A 158 19.09 5.23 -2.32
C ASN A 158 18.48 4.31 -1.24
N SER A 159 17.51 4.82 -0.45
CA SER A 159 16.81 4.04 0.56
C SER A 159 15.53 3.36 0.04
N ILE A 160 15.10 3.69 -1.18
CA ILE A 160 13.86 3.19 -1.80
C ILE A 160 14.22 2.24 -2.93
N SER A 161 13.79 0.99 -2.80
CA SER A 161 13.97 -0.08 -3.79
C SER A 161 12.83 -0.12 -4.82
N PHE A 162 11.60 0.08 -4.37
CA PHE A 162 10.39 -0.04 -5.18
C PHE A 162 9.23 0.79 -4.59
N VAL A 163 8.31 1.27 -5.44
CA VAL A 163 7.09 1.96 -5.01
C VAL A 163 5.88 1.44 -5.77
N PHE A 164 4.87 1.04 -4.99
CA PHE A 164 3.48 0.97 -5.45
C PHE A 164 2.82 2.32 -5.20
N TRP A 165 2.16 2.89 -6.20
CA TRP A 165 1.39 4.13 -5.99
C TRP A 165 0.09 4.15 -6.78
N HIS A 166 -0.89 4.86 -6.23
CA HIS A 166 -2.16 5.15 -6.86
C HIS A 166 -2.76 6.44 -6.30
N TYR A 167 -3.86 6.90 -6.87
CA TYR A 167 -4.63 8.06 -6.45
C TYR A 167 -6.12 7.74 -6.50
N SER A 168 -6.92 8.41 -5.67
CA SER A 168 -8.35 8.08 -5.54
C SER A 168 -9.20 8.59 -6.70
N HIS A 169 -8.79 9.68 -7.36
CA HIS A 169 -9.44 10.25 -8.53
C HIS A 169 -8.45 11.14 -9.28
N GLU A 170 -8.59 11.26 -10.60
CA GLU A 170 -7.84 12.26 -11.35
C GLU A 170 -8.24 13.66 -10.88
N GLU A 171 -7.24 14.53 -10.72
CA GLU A 171 -7.48 15.95 -10.51
C GLU A 171 -8.29 16.48 -11.70
N GLN A 172 -9.55 16.83 -11.47
CA GLN A 172 -10.28 17.64 -12.44
C GLN A 172 -9.52 18.95 -12.54
N ARG A 173 -8.80 19.16 -13.65
CA ARG A 173 -8.24 20.46 -13.98
C ARG A 173 -9.38 21.46 -13.89
N THR A 174 -9.37 22.29 -12.86
CA THR A 174 -10.28 23.41 -12.76
C THR A 174 -9.87 24.36 -13.89
N THR A 175 -10.53 24.24 -15.04
CA THR A 175 -10.52 25.30 -16.04
C THR A 175 -11.06 26.54 -15.33
N VAL A 176 -10.16 27.51 -15.14
CA VAL A 176 -10.44 28.85 -14.65
C VAL A 176 -11.53 29.48 -15.51
#